data_AF-A0A1C4WV41-F1
#
_entry.id   AF-A0A1C4WV41-F1
#
_cell.length_a   1.000
_cell.length_b   1.000
_cell.length_c   1.000
_cell.angle_alpha   90.00
_cell.angle_beta   90.00
_cell.angle_gamma   90.00
#
_symmetry.space_group_name_H-M   'P 1'
#
loop_
_entity.id
_entity.type
_entity.pdbx_description
1 polymer ?
#
loop_
_entity_poly.entity_id
_entity_poly.type
_entity_poly.pdbx_seq_one_letter_code
_entity_poly.pdbx_strand_id
1 'polypeptide(L)' 'MRLVALSDIAEMLGGVSRTRATEITNRKTFPAPLDTVASGKVRVWERAAVETWIRTYRPHQARDAAADEES' A
#
# COMPACT_ATOMS: atom_id res chain seq x y z
N MET A 1 -11.15 -13.39 -7.37
CA MET A 1 -10.66 -12.11 -6.80
C MET A 1 -9.59 -12.40 -5.79
N ARG A 2 -8.44 -11.71 -5.85
CA ARG A 2 -7.36 -11.87 -4.87
C ARG A 2 -7.34 -10.63 -3.99
N LEU A 3 -7.51 -10.83 -2.69
CA LEU A 3 -7.47 -9.77 -1.70
C LEU A 3 -6.05 -9.65 -1.14
N VAL A 4 -5.64 -8.44 -0.83
CA VAL A 4 -4.35 -8.13 -0.22
C VAL A 4 -4.59 -7.34 1.05
N ALA A 5 -3.89 -7.71 2.12
CA ALA A 5 -3.89 -6.96 3.36
C ALA A 5 -2.81 -5.87 3.30
N LEU A 6 -2.75 -5.04 4.35
CA LEU A 6 -1.72 -4.01 4.49
C LEU A 6 -0.29 -4.56 4.32
N SER A 7 -0.01 -5.75 4.89
CA SER A 7 1.31 -6.39 4.78
C SER A 7 1.66 -6.73 3.34
N ASP A 8 0.75 -7.36 2.58
CA ASP A 8 0.95 -7.64 1.16
C ASP A 8 1.15 -6.35 0.35
N ILE A 9 0.40 -5.28 0.66
CA ILE A 9 0.56 -3.98 0.00
C ILE A 9 1.95 -3.43 0.27
N ALA A 10 2.46 -3.56 1.50
CA ALA A 10 3.79 -3.12 1.86
C ALA A 10 4.88 -3.84 1.04
N GLU A 11 4.73 -5.15 0.85
CA GLU A 11 5.61 -5.95 -0.02
C GLU A 11 5.48 -5.55 -1.50
N MET A 12 4.26 -5.36 -1.99
CA MET A 12 3.99 -4.90 -3.37
C MET A 12 4.55 -3.51 -3.65
N LEU A 13 4.64 -2.66 -2.62
CA LEU A 13 5.31 -1.37 -2.65
C LEU A 13 6.84 -1.52 -2.55
N GLY A 14 7.42 -2.69 -2.81
CA GLY A 14 8.87 -2.90 -2.75
C GLY A 14 9.40 -3.06 -1.33
N GLY A 15 8.61 -3.66 -0.43
CA GLY A 15 9.05 -4.00 0.93
C GLY A 15 9.11 -2.82 1.90
N VAL A 16 8.21 -1.84 1.77
CA VAL A 16 8.16 -0.71 2.72
C VAL A 16 7.69 -1.17 4.10
N SER A 17 7.98 -0.38 5.13
CA SER A 17 7.49 -0.65 6.49
C SER A 17 5.95 -0.57 6.58
N ARG A 18 5.36 -1.30 7.53
CA ARG A 18 3.90 -1.28 7.78
C ARG A 18 3.34 0.11 8.07
N THR A 19 4.10 0.96 8.76
CA THR A 19 3.73 2.36 9.03
C THR A 19 3.59 3.14 7.73
N ARG A 20 4.60 3.07 6.84
CA ARG A 20 4.59 3.71 5.52
C ARG A 20 3.41 3.20 4.67
N ALA A 21 3.15 1.89 4.69
CA ALA A 21 1.98 1.33 4.01
C ALA A 21 0.66 1.88 4.59
N THR A 22 0.56 2.04 5.91
CA THR A 22 -0.63 2.62 6.57
C THR A 22 -0.86 4.07 6.14
N GLU A 23 0.21 4.87 6.11
CA GLU A 23 0.12 6.25 5.64
C GLU A 23 -0.32 6.33 4.18
N ILE A 24 0.24 5.48 3.31
CA ILE A 24 -0.12 5.40 1.89
C ILE A 24 -1.59 5.01 1.73
N THR A 25 -2.03 3.96 2.43
CA THR A 25 -3.42 3.48 2.37
C THR A 25 -4.45 4.45 2.97
N ASN A 26 -4.01 5.38 3.82
CA ASN A 26 -4.84 6.48 4.32
C ASN A 26 -4.91 7.70 3.38
N ARG A 27 -4.12 7.73 2.29
CA ARG A 27 -4.19 8.81 1.30
C ARG A 27 -5.47 8.70 0.49
N LYS A 28 -6.11 9.85 0.19
CA LYS A 28 -7.29 9.93 -0.67
C LYS A 28 -7.06 9.43 -2.11
N THR A 29 -5.80 9.39 -2.53
CA THR A 29 -5.40 8.87 -3.85
C THR A 29 -5.38 7.35 -3.89
N PHE A 30 -5.33 6.67 -2.74
CA PHE A 30 -5.25 5.21 -2.67
C PHE A 30 -6.65 4.59 -2.79
N PRO A 31 -6.80 3.40 -3.42
CA PRO A 31 -8.09 2.74 -3.54
C PRO A 31 -8.76 2.50 -2.18
N ALA A 32 -10.09 2.60 -2.17
CA ALA A 32 -10.88 2.30 -0.97
C ALA A 32 -10.73 0.81 -0.60
N PRO A 33 -10.67 0.48 0.71
CA PRO A 33 -10.67 -0.91 1.16
C PRO A 33 -11.99 -1.58 0.74
N LEU A 34 -11.89 -2.81 0.25
CA LEU A 34 -13.06 -3.62 -0.08
C LEU A 34 -13.80 -4.08 1.17
N ASP A 35 -13.04 -4.44 2.21
CA ASP A 35 -13.60 -4.92 3.46
C ASP A 35 -12.66 -4.62 4.63
N THR A 36 -13.19 -4.74 5.84
CA THR A 36 -12.43 -4.68 7.08
C THR A 36 -12.65 -5.95 7.88
N VAL A 37 -11.62 -6.78 7.95
CA VAL A 37 -11.60 -8.02 8.72
C VAL A 37 -11.11 -7.77 10.15
N ALA A 38 -11.30 -8.77 11.03
CA ALA A 38 -10.97 -8.68 12.45
C ALA A 38 -11.61 -7.46 13.16
N SER A 39 -12.92 -7.28 12.96
CA SER A 39 -13.72 -6.23 13.59
C SER A 39 -13.21 -4.81 13.33
N GLY A 40 -12.82 -4.51 12.09
CA GLY A 40 -12.34 -3.16 11.72
C GLY A 40 -10.82 -2.97 11.82
N LYS A 41 -10.09 -3.92 12.40
CA LYS A 41 -8.64 -3.76 12.65
C LYS A 41 -7.78 -3.95 11.40
N VAL A 42 -8.22 -4.77 10.46
CA VAL A 42 -7.44 -5.10 9.26
C VAL A 42 -8.26 -4.75 8.03
N ARG A 43 -7.74 -3.83 7.22
CA ARG A 43 -8.33 -3.46 5.94
C ARG A 43 -7.80 -4.40 4.85
N VAL A 44 -8.68 -4.81 3.94
CA VAL A 44 -8.32 -5.60 2.77
C VAL A 44 -8.70 -4.85 1.50
N TRP A 45 -7.83 -4.95 0.50
CA TRP A 45 -7.99 -4.30 -0.79
C TRP A 45 -7.97 -5.32 -1.91
N GLU A 46 -8.50 -4.92 -3.05
CA GLU A 46 -8.43 -5.69 -4.27
C GLU A 46 -7.02 -5.62 -4.84
N ARG A 47 -6.40 -6.76 -5.15
CA ARG A 47 -5.04 -6.80 -5.68
C ARG A 47 -4.93 -6.02 -7.00
N ALA A 48 -5.90 -6.12 -7.91
CA ALA A 48 -5.81 -5.43 -9.20
C ALA A 48 -5.93 -3.91 -9.04
N ALA A 49 -6.78 -3.43 -8.13
CA ALA A 49 -6.87 -2.01 -7.80
C ALA A 49 -5.54 -1.46 -7.25
N VAL A 50 -4.90 -2.18 -6.31
CA VAL A 50 -3.58 -1.81 -5.77
C VAL A 50 -2.51 -1.84 -6.86
N GLU A 51 -2.47 -2.86 -7.69
CA GLU A 51 -1.50 -2.96 -8.79
C GLU A 51 -1.67 -1.80 -9.79
N THR A 52 -2.90 -1.47 -10.15
CA THR A 52 -3.21 -0.33 -11.03
C THR A 52 -2.75 0.99 -10.41
N TRP A 53 -2.97 1.16 -9.12
CA TRP A 53 -2.51 2.33 -8.38
C TRP A 53 -0.98 2.42 -8.40
N ILE A 54 -0.27 1.33 -8.12
CA ILE A 54 1.20 1.27 -8.17
C ILE A 54 1.70 1.61 -9.58
N ARG A 55 1.10 1.05 -10.63
CA ARG A 55 1.49 1.37 -12.02
C ARG A 55 1.27 2.85 -12.36
N THR A 56 0.23 3.47 -11.81
CA THR A 56 -0.16 4.86 -12.11
C THR A 56 0.66 5.89 -11.31
N TYR A 57 0.85 5.66 -10.01
CA TYR A 57 1.46 6.63 -9.10
C TYR A 57 2.94 6.38 -8.80
N ARG A 58 3.42 5.15 -8.99
CA ARG A 58 4.78 4.74 -8.65
C ARG A 58 5.83 4.71 -9.78
N PRO A 59 5.60 5.15 -11.03
CA PRO A 59 6.71 5.23 -12.00
C PRO A 59 7.77 6.28 -11.61
N HIS A 60 7.46 7.21 -10.69
CA HIS A 60 8.38 8.28 -10.25
C HIS A 60 8.99 8.09 -8.86
N GLN A 61 8.51 7.13 -8.04
CA GLN A 61 8.96 6.98 -6.64
C GLN A 61 10.15 6.02 -6.43
N ALA A 62 10.67 5.39 -7.48
CA ALA A 62 11.93 4.63 -7.40
C ALA A 62 13.13 5.53 -7.01
N ARG A 63 12.95 6.86 -6.97
CA ARG A 63 13.99 7.84 -6.65
C ARG A 63 13.99 8.36 -5.21
N ASP A 64 12.97 8.06 -4.39
CA ASP A 64 12.81 8.60 -3.02
C ASP A 64 13.17 7.62 -1.90
N ALA A 65 13.33 6.32 -2.20
CA ALA A 65 13.63 5.30 -1.17
C ALA A 65 15.10 5.29 -0.70
N ALA A 66 15.97 6.13 -1.27
CA ALA A 66 17.39 6.21 -0.90
C ALA A 66 17.70 7.30 0.14
N ALA A 67 16.70 8.01 0.69
CA ALA A 67 16.93 9.20 1.52
C ALA A 67 16.46 9.09 2.98
N ASP A 68 15.92 7.95 3.42
CA ASP A 68 15.29 7.79 4.75
C ASP A 68 15.98 6.71 5.62
N GLU A 69 17.19 6.28 5.24
CA GLU A 69 18.02 5.32 6.01
C GLU A 69 19.27 5.99 6.60
N GLU A 70 19.19 7.29 6.88
CA GLU A 70 20.24 8.05 7.58
C GLU A 70 19.60 8.95 8.65
N SER A 71 19.24 8.38 9.80
CA SER A 71 19.14 9.11 11.06
C SER A 71 19.26 8.21 12.29
#